data_AF-A0A1L7X485-F1
#
_entry.id   AF-A0A1L7X485-F1
#
_cell.length_a   1.000
_cell.length_b   1.000
_cell.length_c   1.000
_cell.angle_alpha   90.00
_cell.angle_beta   90.00
_cell.angle_gamma   90.00
#
_symmetry.space_group_name_H-M   'P 1'
#
loop_
_entity.id
_entity.type
_entity.pdbx_description
1 polymer ?
#
loop_
_entity_poly.entity_id
_entity_poly.type
_entity_poly.pdbx_seq_one_letter_code
_entity_poly.pdbx_strand_id
1 'polypeptide(L)'
;MGGSSFSIGPNLTVQEGELCYHPEGVEYGPQLDKEDGTNHILLILHFGGVSGQGYVAYEELLSVQKSLSEKGRFEGGRYFPTSEGEKNGEERGIDGFQATWEKINGRELAYPDPKYAAPVLMKAGNFGWVKDETAKGVWKKALGIFTERETRAEMVRIDEGGKWEAKAGGNALQLIFVTKGSGSVGEMGLERESAVRLLPGERGMMFESREEMEMLRWVIPQVEQTQ
;
A
#
# COMPACT_ATOMS: atom_id res chain seq x y z
N MET A 1 23.02 15.18 10.61
CA MET A 1 21.64 15.45 10.18
C MET A 1 20.85 14.20 10.48
N GLY A 2 19.91 14.25 11.42
CA GLY A 2 19.05 13.09 11.72
C GLY A 2 18.10 12.88 10.56
N GLY A 3 18.15 11.71 9.93
CA GLY A 3 17.19 11.34 8.89
C GLY A 3 15.79 11.23 9.49
N SER A 4 14.78 11.55 8.70
CA SER A 4 13.39 11.42 9.13
C SER A 4 13.04 9.92 9.23
N SER A 5 12.49 9.49 10.37
CA SER A 5 12.18 8.08 10.65
C SER A 5 10.76 7.92 11.17
N PHE A 6 10.05 6.88 10.75
CA PHE A 6 8.66 6.62 11.12
C PHE A 6 8.50 5.22 11.72
N SER A 7 7.87 5.10 12.91
CA SER A 7 7.68 3.80 13.56
C SER A 7 6.45 3.10 12.98
N ILE A 8 6.64 1.88 12.48
CA ILE A 8 5.57 0.99 12.03
C ILE A 8 5.35 -0.21 12.98
N GLY A 9 6.12 -0.26 14.06
CA GLY A 9 5.95 -1.20 15.18
C GLY A 9 7.06 -1.02 16.22
N PRO A 10 6.98 -1.69 17.38
CA PRO A 10 7.90 -1.47 18.50
C PRO A 10 9.38 -1.61 18.16
N ASN A 11 9.68 -2.47 17.17
CA ASN A 11 11.04 -2.75 16.71
C ASN A 11 11.21 -2.53 15.19
N LEU A 12 10.30 -1.78 14.56
CA LEU A 12 10.31 -1.59 13.11
C LEU A 12 10.12 -0.11 12.77
N THR A 13 11.16 0.48 12.18
CA THR A 13 11.21 1.89 11.79
C THR A 13 11.60 1.99 10.33
N VAL A 14 10.87 2.80 9.59
CA VAL A 14 11.14 3.14 8.19
C VAL A 14 11.90 4.45 8.15
N GLN A 15 13.03 4.49 7.45
CA GLN A 15 13.78 5.71 7.20
C GLN A 15 13.36 6.35 5.86
N GLU A 16 13.70 7.61 5.64
CA GLU A 16 13.51 8.27 4.33
C GLU A 16 14.11 7.42 3.18
N GLY A 17 13.31 7.21 2.14
CA GLY A 17 13.68 6.40 0.98
C GLY A 17 13.62 4.87 1.19
N GLU A 18 13.31 4.40 2.39
CA GLU A 18 12.97 3.00 2.65
C GLU A 18 11.48 2.73 2.37
N LEU A 19 11.17 1.48 2.03
CA LEU A 19 9.81 1.02 1.81
C LEU A 19 9.48 -0.08 2.79
N CYS A 20 8.23 -0.15 3.24
CA CYS A 20 7.73 -1.30 3.97
C CYS A 20 6.52 -1.90 3.26
N TYR A 21 6.56 -3.21 3.01
CA TYR A 21 5.41 -3.97 2.58
C TYR A 21 4.77 -4.65 3.79
N HIS A 22 3.50 -4.36 4.05
CA HIS A 22 2.68 -4.98 5.09
C HIS A 22 1.82 -6.09 4.47
N PRO A 23 2.19 -7.37 4.61
CA PRO A 23 1.44 -8.45 4.02
C PRO A 23 0.15 -8.73 4.80
N GLU A 24 -0.86 -9.22 4.09
CA GLU A 24 -2.12 -9.63 4.70
C GLU A 24 -1.92 -10.73 5.77
N GLY A 25 -2.67 -10.62 6.88
CA GLY A 25 -2.62 -11.58 7.99
C GLY A 25 -1.41 -11.41 8.93
N VAL A 26 -0.47 -10.52 8.62
CA VAL A 26 0.70 -10.25 9.46
C VAL A 26 0.34 -9.21 10.51
N GLU A 27 0.44 -9.56 11.78
CA GLU A 27 0.29 -8.61 12.89
C GLU A 27 1.46 -7.62 12.89
N TYR A 28 1.15 -6.33 13.07
CA TYR A 28 2.14 -5.27 13.23
C TYR A 28 1.61 -4.19 14.17
N GLY A 29 2.55 -3.42 14.75
CA GLY A 29 2.25 -2.40 15.74
C GLY A 29 2.35 -2.88 17.19
N PRO A 30 1.86 -2.09 18.15
CA PRO A 30 1.38 -0.72 17.96
C PRO A 30 2.50 0.19 17.44
N GLN A 31 2.14 1.23 16.70
CA GLN A 31 3.09 2.28 16.32
C GLN A 31 3.51 3.03 17.58
N LEU A 32 4.81 3.18 17.78
CA LEU A 32 5.39 3.93 18.89
C LEU A 32 6.11 5.15 18.32
N ASP A 33 5.33 6.08 17.76
CA ASP A 33 5.88 7.35 17.29
C ASP A 33 6.25 8.22 18.50
N LYS A 34 7.49 8.67 18.51
CA LYS A 34 7.92 9.73 19.43
C LYS A 34 7.68 11.05 18.75
N GLU A 35 6.94 11.93 19.41
CA GLU A 35 6.78 13.31 18.95
C GLU A 35 8.15 14.01 19.07
N ASP A 36 8.90 14.05 17.97
CA ASP A 36 10.27 14.58 17.92
C ASP A 36 10.37 15.93 17.19
N GLY A 37 9.22 16.48 16.76
CA GLY A 37 9.12 17.76 16.06
C GLY A 37 9.52 17.69 14.58
N THR A 38 9.74 16.50 14.02
CA THR A 38 10.07 16.30 12.60
C THR A 38 8.79 16.16 11.77
N ASN A 39 8.73 16.84 10.63
CA ASN A 39 7.68 16.63 9.64
C ASN A 39 8.09 15.49 8.70
N HIS A 40 7.20 14.54 8.48
CA HIS A 40 7.38 13.43 7.55
C HIS A 40 6.32 13.48 6.44
N ILE A 41 6.72 13.20 5.21
CA ILE A 41 5.79 12.91 4.12
C ILE A 41 5.83 11.40 3.91
N LEU A 42 4.70 10.73 4.15
CA LEU A 42 4.56 9.29 3.99
C LEU A 42 3.61 9.00 2.84
N LEU A 43 4.07 8.18 1.89
CA LEU A 43 3.21 7.60 0.88
C LEU A 43 2.68 6.26 1.40
N ILE A 44 1.41 6.23 1.78
CA ILE A 44 0.72 5.02 2.24
C ILE A 44 -0.18 4.50 1.13
N LEU A 45 -0.01 3.23 0.78
CA LEU A 45 -0.78 2.54 -0.24
C LEU A 45 -1.47 1.32 0.38
N HIS A 46 -2.79 1.38 0.50
CA HIS A 46 -3.62 0.26 0.93
C HIS A 46 -4.36 -0.34 -0.27
N PHE A 47 -4.38 -1.67 -0.37
CA PHE A 47 -5.06 -2.41 -1.43
C PHE A 47 -5.50 -3.77 -0.90
N GLY A 48 -6.40 -4.44 -1.62
CA GLY A 48 -6.88 -5.78 -1.26
C GLY A 48 -5.75 -6.80 -1.20
N GLY A 49 -5.75 -7.63 -0.16
CA GLY A 49 -4.76 -8.66 0.07
C GLY A 49 -4.88 -9.86 -0.88
N VAL A 50 -3.99 -10.83 -0.70
CA VAL A 50 -3.88 -12.03 -1.54
C VAL A 50 -5.05 -12.99 -1.40
N SER A 51 -5.75 -12.92 -0.27
CA SER A 51 -6.89 -13.78 0.07
C SER A 51 -8.11 -13.52 -0.80
N GLY A 52 -8.17 -12.38 -1.49
CA GLY A 52 -9.37 -11.98 -2.22
C GLY A 52 -10.55 -11.59 -1.33
N GLN A 53 -10.33 -11.30 -0.03
CA GLN A 53 -11.39 -10.81 0.85
C GLN A 53 -11.82 -9.35 0.59
N GLY A 54 -11.23 -8.72 -0.44
CA GLY A 54 -11.55 -7.37 -0.86
C GLY A 54 -10.95 -6.29 0.06
N TYR A 55 -11.16 -5.04 -0.34
CA TYR A 55 -10.89 -3.86 0.46
C TYR A 55 -12.19 -3.08 0.54
N VAL A 56 -12.61 -2.73 1.75
CA VAL A 56 -13.82 -1.94 1.96
C VAL A 56 -13.45 -0.45 1.91
N ALA A 57 -14.16 0.32 1.09
CA ALA A 57 -13.94 1.76 0.99
C ALA A 57 -14.25 2.44 2.34
N TYR A 58 -13.53 3.52 2.64
CA TYR A 58 -13.67 4.22 3.92
C TYR A 58 -15.07 4.81 4.12
N GLU A 59 -15.68 5.32 3.06
CA GLU A 59 -17.04 5.86 3.08
C GLU A 59 -18.07 4.77 3.42
N GLU A 60 -17.86 3.55 2.92
CA GLU A 60 -18.71 2.41 3.20
C GLU A 60 -18.57 1.97 4.66
N LEU A 61 -17.32 1.86 5.16
CA LEU A 61 -17.04 1.61 6.58
C LEU A 61 -17.76 2.63 7.48
N LEU A 62 -17.64 3.93 7.19
CA LEU A 62 -18.30 4.99 7.96
C LEU A 62 -19.83 4.86 7.93
N SER A 63 -20.39 4.55 6.76
CA SER A 63 -21.85 4.40 6.61
C SER A 63 -22.39 3.25 7.46
N VAL A 64 -21.67 2.13 7.52
CA VAL A 64 -22.06 0.96 8.29
C VAL A 64 -21.78 1.15 9.77
N GLN A 65 -20.67 1.78 10.14
CA GLN A 65 -20.38 2.15 11.53
C GLN A 65 -21.49 3.03 12.11
N LYS A 66 -22.00 3.99 11.32
CA LYS A 66 -23.15 4.82 11.72
C LYS A 66 -24.40 3.97 11.96
N SER A 67 -24.71 3.01 11.09
CA SER A 67 -25.84 2.09 11.28
C SER A 67 -25.66 1.17 12.49
N LEU A 68 -24.46 0.66 12.74
CA LEU A 68 -24.14 -0.18 13.90
C LEU A 68 -24.27 0.59 15.21
N SER A 69 -23.96 1.90 15.20
CA SER A 69 -24.11 2.78 16.36
C SER A 69 -25.58 3.01 16.78
N GLU A 70 -26.55 2.71 15.92
CA GLU A 70 -27.97 2.70 16.31
C GLU A 70 -28.33 1.48 17.17
N LYS A 71 -27.50 0.43 17.13
CA LYS A 71 -27.75 -0.89 17.74
C LYS A 71 -26.67 -1.29 18.77
N GLY A 72 -25.76 -0.39 19.09
CA GLY A 72 -24.61 -0.64 19.97
C GLY A 72 -23.77 0.62 20.14
N ARG A 73 -22.58 0.48 20.73
CA ARG A 73 -21.62 1.59 20.90
C ARG A 73 -20.23 1.19 20.43
N PHE A 74 -19.47 2.17 19.94
CA PHE A 74 -18.04 2.00 19.65
C PHE A 74 -17.21 2.67 20.75
N GLU A 75 -16.31 1.92 21.37
CA GLU A 75 -15.46 2.40 22.48
C GLU A 75 -14.10 1.68 22.44
N GLY A 76 -13.00 2.46 22.52
CA GLY A 76 -11.64 1.88 22.53
C GLY A 76 -11.29 1.04 21.30
N GLY A 77 -11.84 1.37 20.13
CA GLY A 77 -11.65 0.58 18.90
C GLY A 77 -12.52 -0.68 18.80
N ARG A 78 -13.41 -0.93 19.77
CA ARG A 78 -14.31 -2.10 19.80
C ARG A 78 -15.76 -1.70 19.63
N TYR A 79 -16.60 -2.60 19.11
CA TYR A 79 -18.05 -2.47 19.03
C TYR A 79 -18.75 -3.36 20.06
N PHE A 80 -19.74 -2.79 20.76
CA PHE A 80 -20.53 -3.46 21.79
C PHE A 80 -22.02 -3.45 21.37
N PRO A 81 -22.59 -4.58 20.91
CA PRO A 81 -24.00 -4.67 20.54
C PRO A 81 -24.94 -4.53 21.75
N THR A 82 -26.07 -3.84 21.58
CA THR A 82 -27.07 -3.64 22.66
C THR A 82 -27.92 -4.89 22.93
N SER A 83 -28.15 -5.74 21.92
CA SER A 83 -29.07 -6.90 22.02
C SER A 83 -28.41 -8.21 22.44
N GLU A 84 -27.09 -8.32 22.36
CA GLU A 84 -26.32 -9.45 22.88
C GLU A 84 -25.92 -9.15 24.33
N GLY A 85 -26.94 -9.02 25.18
CA GLY A 85 -26.76 -8.65 26.59
C GLY A 85 -25.78 -9.59 27.28
N GLU A 86 -24.94 -9.02 28.14
CA GLU A 86 -24.27 -9.56 29.34
C GLU A 86 -24.35 -11.08 29.57
N LYS A 87 -24.06 -11.90 28.56
CA LYS A 87 -24.01 -13.35 28.72
C LYS A 87 -22.64 -13.66 29.29
N ASN A 88 -22.61 -13.65 30.63
CA ASN A 88 -21.52 -14.12 31.50
C ASN A 88 -20.45 -13.08 31.87
N GLY A 89 -20.82 -11.83 32.12
CA GLY A 89 -19.98 -10.90 32.88
C GLY A 89 -18.65 -10.46 32.24
N GLU A 90 -18.39 -10.84 30.99
CA GLU A 90 -17.33 -10.27 30.17
C GLU A 90 -17.99 -9.49 29.02
N GLU A 91 -17.86 -8.17 29.03
CA GLU A 91 -18.16 -7.32 27.87
C GLU A 91 -17.19 -7.65 26.73
N ARG A 92 -17.40 -8.77 26.04
CA ARG A 92 -16.64 -9.11 24.84
C ARG A 92 -17.16 -8.28 23.67
N GLY A 93 -16.86 -6.98 23.69
CA GLY A 93 -16.96 -6.15 22.50
C GLY A 93 -16.11 -6.80 21.40
N ILE A 94 -16.54 -6.75 20.16
CA ILE A 94 -15.78 -7.23 19.00
C ILE A 94 -14.91 -6.10 18.46
N ASP A 95 -13.86 -6.39 17.70
CA ASP A 95 -13.09 -5.34 17.05
C ASP A 95 -14.02 -4.49 16.13
N GLY A 96 -13.89 -3.18 16.18
CA GLY A 96 -14.82 -2.27 15.49
C GLY A 96 -14.70 -2.36 13.98
N PHE A 97 -13.51 -2.63 13.45
CA PHE A 97 -13.31 -2.90 12.04
C PHE A 97 -13.93 -4.26 11.69
N GLN A 98 -13.68 -5.31 12.48
CA GLN A 98 -14.32 -6.62 12.29
C GLN A 98 -15.85 -6.50 12.23
N ALA A 99 -16.49 -5.84 13.20
CA ALA A 99 -17.94 -5.66 13.24
C ALA A 99 -18.51 -5.02 11.96
N THR A 100 -17.81 -3.99 11.49
CA THR A 100 -18.20 -3.23 10.29
C THR A 100 -18.00 -4.07 9.04
N TRP A 101 -16.85 -4.77 8.95
CA TRP A 101 -16.50 -5.63 7.82
C TRP A 101 -17.48 -6.80 7.67
N GLU A 102 -17.81 -7.48 8.76
CA GLU A 102 -18.75 -8.61 8.77
C GLU A 102 -20.16 -8.15 8.39
N LYS A 103 -20.56 -6.96 8.84
CA LYS A 103 -21.86 -6.38 8.49
C LYS A 103 -21.97 -6.06 7.00
N ILE A 104 -20.88 -5.61 6.37
CA ILE A 104 -20.80 -5.31 4.94
C ILE A 104 -20.81 -6.59 4.11
N ASN A 105 -19.98 -7.56 4.50
CA ASN A 105 -19.74 -8.76 3.71
C ASN A 105 -20.71 -9.90 4.01
N GLY A 106 -21.50 -9.80 5.10
CA GLY A 106 -22.51 -10.79 5.47
C GLY A 106 -21.94 -12.14 5.93
N ARG A 107 -20.64 -12.20 6.23
CA ARG A 107 -19.93 -13.39 6.73
C ARG A 107 -18.89 -12.99 7.77
N GLU A 108 -18.45 -13.96 8.57
CA GLU A 108 -17.39 -13.78 9.58
C GLU A 108 -16.06 -13.38 8.94
N LEU A 109 -15.32 -12.48 9.60
CA LEU A 109 -13.99 -12.06 9.17
C LEU A 109 -12.99 -13.13 9.59
N ALA A 110 -12.53 -13.92 8.63
CA ALA A 110 -11.45 -14.87 8.84
C ALA A 110 -10.14 -14.26 8.33
N TYR A 111 -9.24 -13.84 9.22
CA TYR A 111 -7.91 -13.43 8.79
C TYR A 111 -7.17 -14.62 8.15
N PRO A 112 -6.60 -14.47 6.94
CA PRO A 112 -5.86 -15.55 6.32
C PRO A 112 -4.55 -15.82 7.07
N ASP A 113 -4.07 -17.05 6.99
CA ASP A 113 -2.76 -17.39 7.57
C ASP A 113 -1.65 -16.51 6.96
N PRO A 114 -0.80 -15.89 7.80
CA PRO A 114 0.24 -14.99 7.34
C PRO A 114 1.22 -15.72 6.43
N LYS A 115 1.55 -15.11 5.28
CA LYS A 115 2.55 -15.63 4.34
C LYS A 115 3.98 -15.23 4.71
N TYR A 116 4.13 -14.28 5.63
CA TYR A 116 5.41 -13.81 6.15
C TYR A 116 5.38 -13.76 7.67
N ALA A 117 6.54 -13.91 8.29
CA ALA A 117 6.64 -13.81 9.76
C ALA A 117 6.55 -12.35 10.27
N ALA A 118 6.82 -11.37 9.41
CA ALA A 118 6.85 -9.95 9.75
C ALA A 118 6.72 -9.09 8.47
N PRO A 119 6.42 -7.78 8.59
CA PRO A 119 6.50 -6.86 7.46
C PRO A 119 7.89 -6.84 6.82
N VAL A 120 7.95 -6.54 5.52
CA VAL A 120 9.19 -6.58 4.75
C VAL A 120 9.72 -5.16 4.54
N LEU A 121 10.82 -4.84 5.22
CA LEU A 121 11.54 -3.57 5.06
C LEU A 121 12.55 -3.66 3.91
N MET A 122 12.44 -2.75 2.95
CA MET A 122 13.30 -2.63 1.78
C MET A 122 14.11 -1.35 1.85
N LYS A 123 15.44 -1.48 1.91
CA LYS A 123 16.36 -0.35 1.88
C LYS A 123 16.74 0.00 0.45
N ALA A 124 15.85 0.67 -0.29
CA ALA A 124 16.00 0.88 -1.73
C ALA A 124 17.34 1.54 -2.13
N GLY A 125 17.92 2.37 -1.26
CA GLY A 125 19.26 2.95 -1.44
C GLY A 125 20.39 1.91 -1.55
N ASN A 126 20.22 0.73 -0.97
CA ASN A 126 21.22 -0.35 -0.96
C ASN A 126 21.10 -1.32 -2.15
N PHE A 127 20.04 -1.20 -2.95
CA PHE A 127 19.88 -2.00 -4.17
C PHE A 127 20.73 -1.39 -5.29
N GLY A 128 21.33 -2.24 -6.13
CA GLY A 128 22.06 -1.82 -7.32
C GLY A 128 21.12 -1.50 -8.49
N TRP A 129 21.43 -0.47 -9.26
CA TRP A 129 20.77 -0.21 -10.54
C TRP A 129 21.22 -1.24 -11.58
N VAL A 130 20.26 -1.92 -12.21
CA VAL A 130 20.50 -2.83 -13.32
C VAL A 130 20.00 -2.18 -14.60
N LYS A 131 20.82 -2.18 -15.64
CA LYS A 131 20.45 -1.60 -16.93
C LYS A 131 19.30 -2.39 -17.56
N ASP A 132 18.32 -1.69 -18.12
CA ASP A 132 17.31 -2.31 -18.95
C ASP A 132 17.85 -2.45 -20.38
N GLU A 133 18.15 -3.68 -20.80
CA GLU A 133 18.69 -3.92 -22.15
C GLU A 133 17.66 -3.69 -23.27
N THR A 134 16.37 -3.55 -22.92
CA THR A 134 15.30 -3.28 -23.89
C THR A 134 15.01 -1.78 -24.08
N ALA A 135 15.53 -0.91 -23.22
CA ALA A 135 15.28 0.51 -23.26
C ALA A 135 16.54 1.33 -22.97
N LYS A 136 16.97 2.15 -23.94
CA LYS A 136 18.18 2.97 -23.83
C LYS A 136 18.02 4.02 -22.73
N GLY A 137 19.01 4.09 -21.84
CA GLY A 137 19.04 5.07 -20.74
C GLY A 137 18.08 4.73 -19.60
N VAL A 138 17.59 3.49 -19.52
CA VAL A 138 16.69 3.04 -18.46
C VAL A 138 17.40 2.07 -17.54
N TRP A 139 17.17 2.23 -16.25
CA TRP A 139 17.74 1.40 -15.19
C TRP A 139 16.66 1.01 -14.19
N LYS A 140 16.79 -0.15 -13.55
CA LYS A 140 15.81 -0.67 -12.61
C LYS A 140 16.45 -1.20 -11.33
N LYS A 141 15.72 -1.07 -10.22
CA LYS A 141 15.95 -1.81 -8.97
C LYS A 141 14.73 -2.68 -8.71
N ALA A 142 14.89 -4.00 -8.73
CA ALA A 142 13.83 -4.91 -8.29
C ALA A 142 13.87 -4.98 -6.76
N LEU A 143 12.91 -4.33 -6.08
CA LEU A 143 12.88 -4.26 -4.63
C LEU A 143 12.21 -5.50 -4.02
N GLY A 144 11.19 -6.04 -4.69
CA GLY A 144 10.55 -7.28 -4.29
C GLY A 144 9.41 -7.71 -5.22
N ILE A 145 9.17 -9.02 -5.25
CA ILE A 145 7.95 -9.64 -5.76
C ILE A 145 7.38 -10.43 -4.59
N PHE A 146 6.16 -10.10 -4.20
CA PHE A 146 5.54 -10.60 -2.99
C PHE A 146 4.40 -11.55 -3.34
N THR A 147 4.36 -12.66 -2.58
CA THR A 147 3.30 -13.67 -2.57
C THR A 147 3.06 -14.36 -3.91
N GLU A 148 2.15 -15.32 -3.93
CA GLU A 148 1.70 -16.01 -5.14
C GLU A 148 0.94 -15.10 -6.12
N ARG A 149 0.51 -13.91 -5.66
CA ARG A 149 -0.17 -12.92 -6.50
C ARG A 149 0.79 -11.95 -7.15
N GLU A 150 2.09 -12.03 -6.87
CA GLU A 150 3.13 -11.22 -7.51
C GLU A 150 2.88 -9.71 -7.44
N THR A 151 2.51 -9.18 -6.26
CA THR A 151 2.63 -7.73 -6.04
C THR A 151 4.10 -7.34 -6.16
N ARG A 152 4.43 -6.32 -6.96
CA ARG A 152 5.83 -5.96 -7.24
C ARG A 152 6.13 -4.53 -6.86
N ALA A 153 7.29 -4.33 -6.24
CA ALA A 153 7.89 -3.02 -6.02
C ALA A 153 9.20 -2.94 -6.82
N GLU A 154 9.34 -1.88 -7.61
CA GLU A 154 10.59 -1.58 -8.31
C GLU A 154 10.85 -0.07 -8.34
N MET A 155 12.13 0.32 -8.41
CA MET A 155 12.47 1.66 -8.86
C MET A 155 12.86 1.64 -10.33
N VAL A 156 12.49 2.68 -11.05
CA VAL A 156 12.89 2.94 -12.43
C VAL A 156 13.61 4.27 -12.49
N ARG A 157 14.78 4.30 -13.12
CA ARG A 157 15.49 5.53 -13.46
C ARG A 157 15.54 5.67 -14.98
N ILE A 158 15.30 6.87 -15.45
CA ILE A 158 15.49 7.27 -16.84
C ILE A 158 16.55 8.37 -16.87
N ASP A 159 17.67 8.11 -17.51
CA ASP A 159 18.73 9.10 -17.74
C ASP A 159 18.19 10.22 -18.65
N GLU A 160 18.80 11.40 -18.65
CA GLU A 160 18.37 12.55 -19.47
C GLU A 160 18.16 12.17 -20.96
N GLY A 161 17.00 12.56 -21.51
CA GLY A 161 16.62 12.25 -22.90
C GLY A 161 16.25 10.78 -23.16
N GLY A 162 16.28 9.95 -22.12
CA GLY A 162 15.83 8.56 -22.17
C GLY A 162 14.32 8.44 -22.26
N LYS A 163 13.86 7.25 -22.66
CA LYS A 163 12.44 6.92 -22.77
C LYS A 163 12.16 5.54 -22.20
N TRP A 164 11.08 5.42 -21.47
CA TRP A 164 10.65 4.16 -20.88
C TRP A 164 9.16 3.95 -21.07
N GLU A 165 8.79 2.79 -21.60
CA GLU A 165 7.39 2.39 -21.71
C GLU A 165 6.97 1.59 -20.47
N ALA A 166 6.06 2.16 -19.68
CA ALA A 166 5.31 1.40 -18.70
C ALA A 166 4.22 0.61 -19.42
N LYS A 167 4.48 -0.67 -19.68
CA LYS A 167 3.49 -1.57 -20.28
C LYS A 167 2.35 -1.82 -19.30
N ALA A 168 1.11 -1.67 -19.76
CA ALA A 168 -0.06 -2.05 -18.97
C ALA A 168 -0.03 -3.55 -18.69
N GLY A 169 -0.39 -3.92 -17.45
CA GLY A 169 -0.60 -5.32 -17.11
C GLY A 169 -1.94 -5.78 -17.66
N GLY A 170 -2.04 -7.05 -18.07
CA GLY A 170 -3.34 -7.62 -18.45
C GLY A 170 -4.35 -7.65 -17.30
N ASN A 171 -3.85 -7.82 -16.06
CA ASN A 171 -4.67 -7.92 -14.85
C ASN A 171 -4.00 -7.26 -13.64
N ALA A 172 -3.36 -6.09 -13.84
CA ALA A 172 -2.67 -5.40 -12.75
C ALA A 172 -2.75 -3.88 -12.87
N LEU A 173 -3.18 -3.27 -11.77
CA LEU A 173 -3.05 -1.83 -11.55
C LEU A 173 -1.57 -1.50 -11.38
N GLN A 174 -1.13 -0.36 -11.91
CA GLN A 174 0.20 0.15 -11.63
C GLN A 174 0.13 1.58 -11.11
N LEU A 175 0.92 1.84 -10.08
CA LEU A 175 1.09 3.16 -9.50
C LEU A 175 2.55 3.54 -9.64
N ILE A 176 2.79 4.67 -10.28
CA ILE A 176 4.12 5.20 -10.56
C ILE A 176 4.22 6.55 -9.89
N PHE A 177 5.23 6.73 -9.05
CA PHE A 177 5.41 7.93 -8.25
C PHE A 177 6.82 8.49 -8.44
N VAL A 178 6.93 9.76 -8.83
CA VAL A 178 8.22 10.39 -9.08
C VAL A 178 8.89 10.74 -7.76
N THR A 179 10.04 10.11 -7.48
CA THR A 179 10.80 10.34 -6.25
C THR A 179 11.91 11.39 -6.45
N LYS A 180 12.34 11.60 -7.70
CA LYS A 180 13.41 12.57 -8.05
C LYS A 180 13.28 13.00 -9.51
N GLY A 181 13.65 14.24 -9.78
CA GLY A 181 13.79 14.79 -11.13
C GLY A 181 12.46 15.13 -11.79
N SER A 182 12.49 15.30 -13.10
CA SER A 182 11.34 15.73 -13.88
C SER A 182 11.33 15.13 -15.30
N GLY A 183 10.14 15.09 -15.88
CA GLY A 183 9.91 14.49 -17.17
C GLY A 183 8.51 14.76 -17.67
N SER A 184 7.99 13.84 -18.47
CA SER A 184 6.62 13.88 -18.96
C SER A 184 6.10 12.49 -19.30
N VAL A 185 4.78 12.36 -19.26
CA VAL A 185 4.05 11.23 -19.82
C VAL A 185 2.96 11.78 -20.74
N GLY A 186 3.07 11.51 -22.04
CA GLY A 186 2.27 12.21 -23.04
C GLY A 186 2.47 13.74 -22.94
N GLU A 187 1.37 14.48 -22.81
CA GLU A 187 1.39 15.95 -22.66
C GLU A 187 1.55 16.42 -21.20
N MET A 188 1.46 15.50 -20.23
CA MET A 188 1.53 15.83 -18.82
C MET A 188 2.99 15.96 -18.37
N GLY A 189 3.36 17.14 -17.86
CA GLY A 189 4.62 17.33 -17.16
C GLY A 189 4.63 16.57 -15.83
N LEU A 190 5.78 16.00 -15.49
CA LEU A 190 6.01 15.27 -14.24
C LEU A 190 7.15 15.94 -13.48
N GLU A 191 6.98 16.09 -12.18
CA GLU A 191 7.99 16.55 -11.23
C GLU A 191 7.95 15.66 -9.98
N ARG A 192 8.87 15.88 -9.03
CA ARG A 192 8.87 15.18 -7.74
C ARG A 192 7.46 15.19 -7.13
N GLU A 193 7.05 14.04 -6.59
CA GLU A 193 5.74 13.78 -5.99
C GLU A 193 4.56 13.73 -6.98
N SER A 194 4.81 13.85 -8.29
CA SER A 194 3.81 13.48 -9.31
C SER A 194 3.50 11.98 -9.26
N ALA A 195 2.21 11.65 -9.42
CA ALA A 195 1.73 10.27 -9.43
C ALA A 195 0.98 9.97 -10.73
N VAL A 196 1.26 8.79 -11.31
CA VAL A 196 0.59 8.28 -12.50
C VAL A 196 -0.01 6.92 -12.18
N ARG A 197 -1.26 6.72 -12.60
CA ARG A 197 -1.98 5.46 -12.45
C ARG A 197 -2.23 4.87 -13.83
N LEU A 198 -1.85 3.61 -14.01
CA LEU A 198 -2.11 2.84 -15.22
C LEU A 198 -3.03 1.67 -14.86
N LEU A 199 -4.23 1.65 -15.46
CA LEU A 199 -5.24 0.62 -15.20
C LEU A 199 -4.97 -0.64 -16.04
N PRO A 200 -5.45 -1.81 -15.60
CA PRO A 200 -5.41 -3.02 -16.40
C PRO A 200 -6.08 -2.82 -17.76
N GLY A 201 -5.47 -3.35 -18.82
CA GLY A 201 -6.02 -3.29 -20.18
C GLY A 201 -5.89 -1.94 -20.89
N GLU A 202 -5.38 -0.89 -20.24
CA GLU A 202 -5.05 0.37 -20.91
C GLU A 202 -3.85 0.21 -21.87
N ARG A 203 -3.63 1.22 -22.72
CA ARG A 203 -2.40 1.26 -23.52
C ARG A 203 -1.22 1.62 -22.62
N GLY A 204 -0.05 1.06 -22.93
CA GLY A 204 1.19 1.42 -22.25
C GLY A 204 1.44 2.93 -22.33
N MET A 205 2.09 3.47 -21.29
CA MET A 205 2.42 4.89 -21.19
C MET A 205 3.91 5.10 -21.42
N MET A 206 4.25 6.06 -22.29
CA MET A 206 5.63 6.44 -22.57
C MET A 206 6.06 7.57 -21.64
N PHE A 207 7.05 7.31 -20.80
CA PHE A 207 7.71 8.27 -19.93
C PHE A 207 8.97 8.78 -20.63
N GLU A 208 9.14 10.09 -20.62
CA GLU A 208 10.29 10.78 -21.20
C GLU A 208 10.91 11.68 -20.13
N SER A 209 12.23 11.68 -20.04
CA SER A 209 12.95 12.43 -19.02
C SER A 209 13.59 13.68 -19.62
N ARG A 210 13.37 14.83 -18.98
CA ARG A 210 14.00 16.11 -19.37
C ARG A 210 15.35 16.31 -18.68
N GLU A 211 15.46 15.73 -17.49
CA GLU A 211 16.66 15.53 -16.69
C GLU A 211 16.57 14.11 -16.10
N GLU A 212 17.59 13.63 -15.37
CA GLU A 212 17.50 12.32 -14.71
C GLU A 212 16.24 12.23 -13.83
N MET A 213 15.39 11.23 -14.09
CA MET A 213 14.14 11.02 -13.37
C MET A 213 14.12 9.63 -12.71
N GLU A 214 13.85 9.60 -11.40
CA GLU A 214 13.65 8.34 -10.65
C GLU A 214 12.20 8.23 -10.20
N MET A 215 11.66 7.02 -10.33
CA MET A 215 10.27 6.70 -10.01
C MET A 215 10.20 5.41 -9.21
N LEU A 216 9.29 5.39 -8.24
CA LEU A 216 8.82 4.17 -7.59
C LEU A 216 7.61 3.63 -8.35
N ARG A 217 7.68 2.36 -8.77
CA ARG A 217 6.56 1.66 -9.39
C ARG A 217 6.09 0.51 -8.51
N TRP A 218 4.80 0.51 -8.24
CA TRP A 218 4.06 -0.63 -7.71
C TRP A 218 3.24 -1.28 -8.81
N VAL A 219 3.32 -2.59 -8.92
CA VAL A 219 2.43 -3.42 -9.74
C VAL A 219 1.57 -4.23 -8.80
N ILE A 220 0.25 -4.05 -8.89
CA ILE A 220 -0.73 -4.59 -7.95
C ILE A 220 -1.74 -5.42 -8.78
N PRO A 221 -1.57 -6.75 -8.82
CA PRO A 221 -2.48 -7.61 -9.53
C PRO A 221 -3.90 -7.54 -8.96
N GLN A 222 -4.90 -7.54 -9.83
CA GLN A 222 -6.29 -7.61 -9.39
C GLN A 222 -6.59 -9.03 -8.93
N VAL A 223 -7.20 -9.12 -7.75
CA VAL A 223 -7.67 -10.36 -7.17
C VAL A 223 -9.19 -10.32 -7.22
N GLU A 224 -9.81 -11.34 -7.82
CA GLU A 224 -11.26 -11.50 -7.75
C GLU A 224 -11.69 -11.70 -6.31
N GLN A 225 -12.79 -11.06 -5.92
CA GLN A 225 -13.32 -11.26 -4.58
C GLN A 225 -13.81 -12.70 -4.45
N THR A 226 -13.28 -13.40 -3.45
CA THR A 226 -13.70 -14.77 -3.15
C THR A 226 -14.95 -14.65 -2.27
N GLN A 227 -16.10 -15.09 -2.79
CA GLN A 227 -17.37 -15.11 -2.05
C GLN A 227 -17.33 -16.13 -0.91
#